data_AF-A0A9E1Q7E9-F1
#
_entry.id   AF-A0A9E1Q7E9-F1
#
_cell.length_a   1.000
_cell.length_b   1.000
_cell.length_c   1.000
_cell.angle_alpha   90.00
_cell.angle_beta   90.00
_cell.angle_gamma   90.00
#
_symmetry.space_group_name_H-M   'P 1'
#
loop_
_entity.id
_entity.type
_entity.pdbx_description
1 polymer ?
#
loop_
_entity_poly.entity_id
_entity_poly.type
_entity_poly.pdbx_seq_one_letter_code
_entity_poly.pdbx_strand_id
1 'polypeptide(L)' 'PTGNLDPETTREILTLMHGLTTSGCSVIMATHDHASMEEFPGKILKCEDGKVLLVEKTYESE' A
#
# COMPACT_ATOMS: atom_id res chain seq x y z
N PRO A 1 3.95 7.74 -3.32
CA PRO A 1 5.42 7.93 -3.44
C PRO A 1 6.01 7.51 -4.80
N THR A 2 5.26 6.77 -5.61
CA THR A 2 5.65 6.24 -6.93
C THR A 2 5.06 7.03 -8.10
N GLY A 3 4.62 8.28 -7.87
CA GLY A 3 4.02 9.10 -8.93
C GLY A 3 5.01 9.34 -10.06
N ASN A 4 4.56 9.14 -11.31
CA ASN A 4 5.34 9.34 -12.53
C ASN A 4 6.55 8.39 -12.70
N LEU A 5 6.54 7.24 -12.01
CA LEU A 5 7.45 6.14 -12.27
C LEU A 5 6.77 5.11 -13.17
N ASP A 6 7.55 4.38 -13.95
CA ASP A 6 7.04 3.24 -14.69
C ASP A 6 6.61 2.11 -13.73
N PRO A 7 5.76 1.18 -14.17
CA PRO A 7 5.24 0.11 -13.33
C PRO A 7 6.32 -0.82 -12.75
N GLU A 8 7.41 -1.05 -13.48
CA GLU A 8 8.51 -1.93 -13.05
C GLU A 8 9.27 -1.29 -11.88
N THR A 9 9.71 -0.04 -12.05
CA THR A 9 10.37 0.72 -10.98
C THR A 9 9.48 0.87 -9.75
N THR A 10 8.18 1.12 -9.95
CA THR A 10 7.19 1.18 -8.87
C THR A 10 7.18 -0.11 -8.05
N ARG A 11 7.11 -1.25 -8.72
CA ARG A 11 7.08 -2.58 -8.09
C ARG A 11 8.33 -2.86 -7.28
N GLU A 12 9.51 -2.50 -7.79
CA GLU A 12 10.78 -2.68 -7.09
C GLU A 12 10.83 -1.87 -5.78
N ILE A 13 10.42 -0.60 -5.84
CA ILE A 13 10.37 0.28 -4.66
C ILE A 13 9.40 -0.29 -3.61
N LEU A 14 8.21 -0.72 -4.03
CA LEU A 14 7.22 -1.32 -3.12
C LEU A 14 7.75 -2.62 -2.49
N THR A 15 8.44 -3.45 -3.27
CA THR A 15 9.08 -4.68 -2.77
C THR A 15 10.12 -4.36 -1.71
N LEU A 16 10.96 -3.35 -1.94
CA LEU A 16 11.95 -2.89 -0.97
C LEU A 16 11.30 -2.38 0.31
N MET A 17 10.29 -1.50 0.18
CA MET A 17 9.57 -0.93 1.32
C MET A 17 8.86 -2.01 2.14
N HIS A 18 8.23 -2.97 1.49
CA HIS A 18 7.63 -4.13 2.16
C HIS A 18 8.70 -4.98 2.86
N GLY A 19 9.85 -5.22 2.23
CA GLY A 19 10.98 -5.94 2.81
C GLY A 19 11.53 -5.28 4.09
N LEU A 20 11.58 -3.94 4.15
CA LEU A 20 12.00 -3.20 5.36
C LEU A 20 11.12 -3.52 6.58
N THR A 21 9.86 -3.92 6.38
CA THR A 21 8.99 -4.29 7.51
C THR A 21 9.49 -5.52 8.27
N THR A 22 10.22 -6.41 7.59
CA THR A 22 10.78 -7.62 8.20
C THR A 22 11.96 -7.34 9.13
N SER A 23 12.62 -6.18 8.98
CA SER A 23 13.74 -5.77 9.83
C SER A 23 13.31 -4.97 11.07
N GLY A 24 12.00 -4.89 11.35
CA GLY A 24 11.44 -4.15 12.48
C GLY A 24 11.15 -2.68 12.19
N CYS A 25 11.32 -2.22 10.94
CA CYS A 25 10.88 -0.90 10.50
C CYS A 25 9.37 -0.88 10.26
N SER A 26 8.66 0.16 10.70
CA SER A 26 7.25 0.34 10.32
C SER A 26 7.17 1.28 9.12
N VAL A 27 6.47 0.84 8.07
CA VAL A 27 6.26 1.63 6.85
C VAL A 27 4.78 1.96 6.73
N ILE A 28 4.47 3.25 6.54
CA ILE A 28 3.12 3.73 6.24
C ILE A 28 3.15 4.32 4.83
N MET A 29 2.29 3.81 3.95
CA MET A 29 2.13 4.31 2.59
C MET A 29 0.71 4.79 2.37
N ALA A 30 0.58 6.00 1.81
CA ALA A 30 -0.66 6.48 1.23
C ALA A 30 -0.58 6.29 -0.29
N THR A 31 -1.57 5.60 -0.85
CA THR A 31 -1.68 5.33 -2.29
C THR A 31 -3.14 5.26 -2.73
N HIS A 32 -3.40 5.56 -4.00
CA HIS A 32 -4.69 5.33 -4.67
C HIS A 32 -4.65 4.08 -5.57
N ASP A 33 -3.51 3.39 -5.62
CA ASP A 33 -3.31 2.20 -6.44
C ASP A 33 -3.78 0.95 -5.68
N HIS A 34 -4.94 0.44 -6.08
CA HIS A 34 -5.54 -0.77 -5.50
C HIS A 34 -4.76 -2.05 -5.84
N ALA A 35 -4.16 -2.14 -7.03
CA ALA A 35 -3.40 -3.34 -7.42
C ALA A 35 -2.16 -3.51 -6.53
N SER A 36 -1.47 -2.41 -6.23
CA SER A 36 -0.36 -2.42 -5.27
C SER A 36 -0.80 -2.84 -3.85
N MET A 37 -2.02 -2.48 -3.41
CA MET A 37 -2.54 -2.89 -2.10
C MET A 37 -2.85 -4.39 -2.03
N GLU A 38 -3.28 -4.99 -3.14
CA GLU A 38 -3.51 -6.44 -3.24
C GLU A 38 -2.19 -7.22 -3.29
N GLU A 39 -1.20 -6.70 -4.02
CA GLU A 39 0.10 -7.35 -4.18
C GLU A 39 0.97 -7.30 -2.92
N PHE A 40 0.92 -6.20 -2.18
CA PHE A 40 1.70 -5.98 -0.95
C PHE A 40 0.76 -5.86 0.25
N PRO A 41 0.23 -7.00 0.78
CA PRO A 41 -0.81 -6.98 1.79
C PRO A 41 -0.30 -6.42 3.12
N GLY A 42 -1.16 -5.66 3.80
CA GLY A 42 -0.89 -5.07 5.10
C GLY A 42 -2.16 -4.55 5.76
N LYS A 43 -2.02 -3.80 6.87
CA LYS A 43 -3.16 -3.11 7.46
C LYS A 43 -3.57 -1.95 6.57
N ILE A 44 -4.81 -1.98 6.09
CA ILE A 44 -5.35 -0.94 5.22
C ILE A 44 -6.21 0.02 6.05
N LEU A 45 -5.92 1.32 5.89
CA LEU A 45 -6.70 2.40 6.48
C LEU A 45 -7.31 3.21 5.34
N LYS A 46 -8.64 3.30 5.29
CA LYS A 46 -9.37 4.15 4.34
C LYS A 46 -9.55 5.53 4.93
N CYS A 47 -9.10 6.55 4.22
CA CYS A 47 -9.36 7.94 4.56
C CYS A 47 -10.55 8.45 3.72
N GLU A 48 -11.68 8.73 4.35
CA GLU A 48 -12.91 9.18 3.69
C GLU A 48 -13.68 10.13 4.61
N ASP A 49 -14.25 11.19 4.04
CA ASP A 49 -15.05 12.20 4.77
C ASP A 49 -14.37 12.76 6.04
N GLY A 50 -13.06 12.98 5.98
CA GLY A 50 -12.27 13.48 7.11
C GLY A 50 -12.07 12.47 8.24
N LYS A 51 -12.39 11.19 8.03
CA LYS A 51 -12.21 10.09 8.98
C LYS A 51 -11.22 9.07 8.45
N VAL A 52 -10.62 8.30 9.37
CA VAL A 52 -9.75 7.16 9.06
C VAL A 52 -10.39 5.90 9.61
N LEU A 53 -10.70 4.96 8.71
CA LEU A 53 -11.40 3.72 9.01
C LEU A 53 -10.48 2.53 8.77
N LEU A 54 -10.43 1.59 9.72
CA LEU A 54 -9.74 0.31 9.51
C LEU A 54 -10.58 -0.54 8.55
N VAL A 55 -9.95 -1.01 7.48
CA VAL A 55 -10.60 -1.92 6.52
C VAL A 55 -10.25 -3.36 6.92
N GLU A 56 -11.25 -4.13 7.33
CA GLU A 56 -11.07 -5.52 7.78
C GLU A 56 -11.04 -6.53 6.62
N LYS A 57 -11.36 -6.10 5.38
CA LYS A 57 -11.38 -6.95 4.18
C LYS A 57 -10.38 -6.48 3.12
N THR A 58 -9.63 -7.43 2.57
CA THR A 58 -8.99 -7.30 1.25
C THR A 58 -10.05 -6.92 0.22
N TYR A 59 -9.78 -5.94 -0.64
CA TYR A 59 -10.73 -5.52 -1.67
C TYR A 59 -11.17 -6.75 -2.49
N GLU A 60 -12.47 -7.06 -2.48
CA GLU A 60 -13.08 -7.85 -3.55
C GLU A 60 -13.29 -6.85 -4.69
N SER A 61 -12.60 -7.06 -5.81
CA SER A 61 -12.77 -6.29 -7.04
C SER A 61 -14.25 -6.17 -7.40
N GLU A 62 -14.78 -4.95 -7.41
CA GLU A 62 -16.02 -4.63 -8.13
C GLU A 62 -15.73 -4.46 -9.63
#